data_AF-A0A7T5JN11-F1
#
_entry.id   AF-A0A7T5JN11-F1
#
_cell.length_a   1.000
_cell.length_b   1.000
_cell.length_c   1.000
_cell.angle_alpha   90.00
_cell.angle_beta   90.00
_cell.angle_gamma   90.00
#
_symmetry.space_group_name_H-M   'P 1'
#
loop_
_entity.id
_entity.type
_entity.pdbx_description
1 polymer ?
#
loop_
_entity_poly.entity_id
_entity_poly.type
_entity_poly.pdbx_seq_one_letter_code
_entity_poly.pdbx_strand_id
1 'polypeptide(L)'
;MQYGKDTLLIVNMLVYAAMLLALCIIWVRTPREKEPHLPWKLIGYAYLAMFRLSLNQFHLPLGLVFAALLLKRTTVNKQAKLRAVWLGGILFAASFLPVADWVEDARYPRTEMATYLNRDLTGKGFNLLFEREGRRFSFLTEDDAEGRGIYEALRQSAYVEENDDQRGRDTRYSMNLHQDHEEGMERFRRLDFRVSADGSYLTLRYEQRLYAFRTSPEFQRLFQQIVRERQ
;
A
#
# COMPACT_ATOMS: atom_id res chain seq x y z
N MET A 1 1.60 -8.28 -1.64
CA MET A 1 0.92 -7.03 -1.23
C MET A 1 0.37 -6.39 -2.49
N GLN A 2 -0.89 -5.98 -2.48
CA GLN A 2 -1.54 -5.40 -3.64
C GLN A 2 -1.57 -3.88 -3.46
N TYR A 3 -0.49 -3.23 -3.92
CA TYR A 3 -0.41 -1.77 -3.88
C TYR A 3 -1.50 -1.13 -4.73
N GLY A 4 -1.93 0.06 -4.30
CA GLY A 4 -2.75 0.91 -5.17
C GLY A 4 -1.97 1.17 -6.46
N LYS A 5 -2.66 1.09 -7.61
CA LYS A 5 -2.06 1.40 -8.92
C LYS A 5 -1.39 2.79 -8.90
N ASP A 6 -2.00 3.72 -8.18
CA ASP A 6 -1.52 5.10 -8.03
C ASP A 6 -0.23 5.18 -7.21
N THR A 7 -0.11 4.40 -6.13
CA THR A 7 1.11 4.37 -5.30
C THR A 7 2.30 3.90 -6.13
N LEU A 8 2.13 2.82 -6.91
CA LEU A 8 3.18 2.33 -7.81
C LEU A 8 3.56 3.37 -8.86
N LEU A 9 2.58 4.07 -9.42
CA LEU A 9 2.82 5.13 -10.40
C LEU A 9 3.59 6.30 -9.78
N ILE A 10 3.21 6.76 -8.59
CA ILE A 10 3.89 7.85 -7.87
C ILE A 10 5.33 7.47 -7.56
N VAL A 11 5.57 6.28 -7.00
CA VAL A 11 6.92 5.80 -6.68
C VAL A 11 7.77 5.73 -7.94
N ASN A 12 7.24 5.16 -9.03
CA ASN A 12 7.95 5.10 -10.30
C ASN A 12 8.27 6.50 -10.83
N MET A 13 7.33 7.43 -10.82
CA MET A 13 7.55 8.81 -11.27
C MET A 13 8.64 9.51 -10.45
N LEU A 14 8.64 9.37 -9.12
CA LEU A 14 9.67 9.93 -8.26
C LEU A 14 11.06 9.36 -8.57
N VAL A 15 11.15 8.04 -8.74
CA VAL A 15 12.41 7.37 -9.10
C VAL A 15 12.93 7.84 -10.46
N TYR A 16 12.07 7.90 -11.48
CA TYR A 16 12.46 8.38 -12.81
C TYR A 16 12.88 9.85 -12.79
N ALA A 17 12.15 10.71 -12.08
CA ALA A 17 12.49 12.12 -11.95
C ALA A 17 13.85 12.32 -11.26
N ALA A 18 14.09 11.62 -10.14
CA ALA A 18 15.36 11.65 -9.43
C ALA A 18 16.53 11.16 -10.30
N MET A 19 16.32 10.07 -11.06
CA MET A 19 17.33 9.55 -11.99
C MET A 19 17.66 10.57 -13.08
N LEU A 20 16.67 11.18 -13.74
CA LEU A 20 16.89 12.18 -14.78
C LEU A 20 17.61 13.41 -14.24
N LEU A 21 17.25 13.86 -13.04
CA LEU A 21 17.91 14.98 -12.38
C LEU A 21 19.37 14.68 -12.05
N ALA A 22 19.66 13.49 -11.51
CA ALA A 22 21.03 13.05 -11.24
C ALA A 22 21.86 12.94 -12.53
N LEU A 23 21.29 12.41 -13.61
CA LEU A 23 21.96 12.35 -14.91
C LEU A 23 22.23 13.73 -15.50
N CYS A 24 21.30 14.68 -15.34
CA CYS A 24 21.50 16.07 -15.74
C CYS A 24 22.67 16.70 -14.96
N ILE A 25 22.75 16.50 -13.65
CA ILE A 25 23.87 16.97 -12.82
C ILE A 25 25.20 16.34 -13.28
N ILE A 26 25.23 15.03 -13.54
CA ILE A 26 26.42 14.34 -14.05
C ILE A 26 26.84 14.96 -15.39
N TRP A 27 25.90 15.19 -16.30
CA TRP A 27 26.17 15.76 -17.61
C TRP A 27 26.72 17.19 -17.52
N VAL A 28 26.06 18.08 -16.76
CA VAL A 28 26.48 19.48 -16.60
C VAL A 28 27.87 19.60 -15.96
N ARG A 29 28.20 18.71 -15.01
CA ARG A 29 29.52 18.69 -14.37
C ARG A 29 30.61 17.94 -15.15
N THR A 30 30.26 17.30 -16.26
CA THR A 30 31.26 16.60 -17.09
C THR A 30 31.89 17.60 -18.06
N PRO A 31 33.23 17.74 -18.08
CA PRO A 31 33.90 18.57 -19.07
C PRO A 31 33.45 18.18 -20.48
N ARG A 32 33.19 19.17 -21.33
CA ARG A 32 32.77 18.94 -22.72
C ARG A 32 33.97 18.50 -23.57
N GLU A 33 34.58 17.36 -23.25
CA GLU A 33 35.34 16.61 -24.25
C GLU A 33 34.38 16.24 -25.38
N LYS A 34 34.85 16.29 -26.64
CA LYS A 34 34.06 16.11 -27.87
C LYS A 34 33.51 14.68 -28.02
N GLU A 35 32.70 14.22 -27.07
CA GLU A 35 31.96 12.97 -27.21
C GLU A 35 30.54 13.26 -27.67
N PRO A 36 30.20 12.94 -28.94
CA PRO A 36 28.85 13.13 -29.44
C PRO A 36 27.87 12.24 -28.68
N HIS A 37 26.69 12.78 -28.43
CA HIS A 37 25.57 12.09 -27.75
C HIS A 37 25.89 11.57 -26.34
N LEU A 38 26.80 12.22 -25.60
CA LEU A 38 27.10 11.88 -24.21
C LEU A 38 25.85 11.72 -23.32
N PRO A 39 24.81 12.58 -23.38
CA PRO A 39 23.60 12.41 -22.57
C PRO A 39 22.92 11.05 -22.77
N TRP A 40 22.77 10.61 -24.03
CA TRP A 40 22.18 9.31 -24.34
C TRP A 40 23.05 8.15 -23.89
N LYS A 41 24.38 8.29 -23.97
CA LYS A 41 25.29 7.27 -23.43
C LYS A 41 25.13 7.16 -21.91
N LEU A 42 25.05 8.28 -21.18
CA LEU A 42 24.86 8.26 -19.73
C LEU A 42 23.54 7.60 -19.33
N ILE A 43 22.45 7.93 -20.03
CA ILE A 43 21.15 7.27 -19.86
C ILE A 43 21.29 5.77 -20.12
N GLY A 44 21.91 5.38 -21.23
CA GLY A 44 22.15 3.97 -21.58
C GLY A 44 22.94 3.23 -20.50
N TYR A 45 24.03 3.81 -19.98
CA TYR A 45 24.83 3.19 -18.90
C TYR A 45 24.03 3.04 -17.60
N ALA A 46 23.22 4.03 -17.23
CA ALA A 46 22.39 3.96 -16.02
C ALA A 46 21.27 2.92 -16.15
N TYR A 47 20.53 2.91 -17.27
CA TYR A 47 19.48 1.93 -17.53
C TYR A 47 20.04 0.51 -17.63
N LEU A 48 21.15 0.34 -18.33
CA LEU A 48 21.82 -0.93 -18.45
C LEU A 48 22.23 -1.46 -17.06
N ALA A 49 22.78 -0.59 -16.21
CA ALA A 49 23.16 -0.98 -14.85
C ALA A 49 21.96 -1.39 -13.96
N MET A 50 20.77 -0.83 -14.22
CA MET A 50 19.53 -1.19 -13.53
C MET A 50 18.96 -2.55 -13.99
N PHE A 51 19.37 -3.04 -15.16
CA PHE A 51 18.83 -4.27 -15.73
C PHE A 51 19.12 -5.48 -14.84
N ARG A 52 18.06 -6.21 -14.49
CA ARG A 52 18.09 -7.39 -13.64
C ARG A 52 17.77 -8.64 -14.45
N LEU A 53 18.57 -9.69 -14.25
CA LEU A 53 18.22 -11.03 -14.71
C LEU A 53 17.47 -11.73 -13.57
N SER A 54 16.25 -12.19 -13.85
CA SER A 54 15.44 -12.96 -12.90
C SER A 54 15.47 -14.43 -13.31
N LEU A 55 16.08 -15.28 -12.49
CA LEU A 55 16.04 -16.74 -12.64
C LEU A 55 15.38 -17.31 -11.39
N ASN A 56 14.18 -17.85 -11.54
CA ASN A 56 13.30 -18.25 -10.44
C ASN A 56 13.05 -17.07 -9.48
N GLN A 57 13.66 -17.10 -8.29
CA GLN A 57 13.58 -16.06 -7.25
C GLN A 57 14.89 -15.30 -7.05
N PHE A 58 15.94 -15.66 -7.80
CA PHE A 58 17.24 -15.02 -7.66
C PHE A 58 17.36 -13.87 -8.68
N HIS A 59 17.61 -12.66 -8.17
CA HIS A 59 17.77 -11.45 -8.98
C HIS A 59 19.25 -11.10 -9.07
N LEU A 60 19.84 -11.30 -10.26
CA LEU A 60 21.23 -10.97 -10.53
C LEU A 60 21.33 -9.57 -11.18
N PRO A 61 22.25 -8.70 -10.72
CA PRO A 61 22.53 -7.40 -11.33
C PRO A 61 23.39 -7.56 -12.60
N LEU A 62 22.95 -8.41 -13.53
CA LEU A 62 23.71 -8.73 -14.74
C LEU A 62 23.98 -7.48 -15.59
N GLY A 63 23.03 -6.55 -15.58
CA GLY A 63 23.15 -5.25 -16.21
C GLY A 63 24.32 -4.42 -15.68
N LEU A 64 24.50 -4.39 -14.35
CA LEU A 64 25.62 -3.72 -13.70
C LEU A 64 26.97 -4.33 -14.11
N VAL A 65 27.04 -5.67 -14.16
CA VAL A 65 28.25 -6.38 -14.61
C VAL A 65 28.57 -6.03 -16.07
N PHE A 66 27.56 -6.05 -16.94
CA PHE A 66 27.73 -5.71 -18.35
C PHE A 66 28.16 -4.25 -18.54
N ALA A 67 27.54 -3.32 -17.81
CA ALA A 67 27.91 -1.91 -17.83
C ALA A 67 29.35 -1.68 -17.33
N ALA A 68 29.78 -2.39 -16.29
CA ALA A 68 31.16 -2.35 -15.80
C ALA A 68 32.17 -2.92 -16.82
N LEU A 69 31.81 -3.97 -17.56
CA LEU A 69 32.64 -4.51 -18.64
C LEU A 69 32.78 -3.51 -19.80
N LEU A 70 31.71 -2.81 -20.19
CA LEU A 70 31.76 -1.76 -21.21
C LEU A 70 32.63 -0.57 -20.77
N LEU A 71 32.59 -0.22 -19.48
CA LEU A 71 33.45 0.82 -18.91
C LEU A 71 34.95 0.50 -19.00
N LYS A 72 35.34 -0.78 -18.90
CA LYS A 72 36.75 -1.19 -19.05
C LYS A 72 37.34 -0.81 -20.41
N ARG A 73 36.51 -0.83 -21.46
CA ARG A 73 36.92 -0.49 -22.84
C ARG A 73 36.86 1.01 -23.15
N THR A 74 36.30 1.81 -22.25
CA THR A 74 36.06 3.23 -22.51
C THR A 74 37.21 4.10 -22.01
N THR A 75 37.72 4.96 -22.89
CA THR A 75 38.79 5.93 -22.58
C THR A 75 38.24 7.35 -22.37
N VAL A 76 37.26 7.77 -23.17
CA VAL A 76 36.66 9.13 -23.13
C VAL A 76 35.54 9.22 -22.09
N ASN A 77 35.52 10.31 -21.29
CA ASN A 77 34.51 10.58 -20.25
C ASN A 77 34.25 9.39 -19.29
N LYS A 78 35.28 8.59 -19.00
CA LYS A 78 35.15 7.36 -18.19
C LYS A 78 34.53 7.64 -16.82
N GLN A 79 34.91 8.74 -16.16
CA GLN A 79 34.37 9.11 -14.86
C GLN A 79 32.86 9.40 -14.90
N ALA A 80 32.38 10.10 -15.92
CA ALA A 80 30.97 10.42 -16.08
C ALA A 80 30.13 9.15 -16.29
N LYS A 81 30.61 8.25 -17.15
CA LYS A 81 29.97 6.96 -17.40
C LYS A 81 30.00 6.06 -16.16
N LEU A 82 31.11 6.07 -15.41
CA LEU A 82 31.21 5.36 -14.14
C LEU A 82 30.18 5.86 -13.12
N ARG A 83 29.98 7.18 -13.01
CA ARG A 83 28.92 7.77 -12.17
C ARG A 83 27.53 7.34 -12.62
N ALA A 84 27.27 7.28 -13.93
CA ALA A 84 26.00 6.78 -14.46
C ALA A 84 25.75 5.29 -14.15
N VAL A 85 26.80 4.45 -14.25
CA VAL A 85 26.72 3.04 -13.84
C VAL A 85 26.46 2.90 -12.35
N TRP A 86 27.16 3.68 -11.51
CA TRP A 86 26.89 3.72 -10.07
C TRP A 86 25.47 4.17 -9.75
N LEU A 87 24.96 5.20 -10.45
CA LEU A 87 23.58 5.63 -10.30
C LEU A 87 22.61 4.49 -10.59
N GLY A 88 22.77 3.78 -11.71
CA GLY A 88 21.93 2.62 -12.03
C GLY A 88 22.05 1.49 -10.99
N GLY A 89 23.26 1.24 -10.47
CA GLY A 89 23.49 0.27 -9.39
C GLY A 89 22.84 0.65 -8.07
N ILE A 90 22.88 1.93 -7.68
CA ILE A 90 22.19 2.46 -6.49
C ILE A 90 20.68 2.33 -6.67
N LEU A 91 20.14 2.67 -7.84
CA LEU A 91 18.72 2.53 -8.13
C LEU A 91 18.28 1.06 -8.13
N PHE A 92 19.11 0.15 -8.65
CA PHE A 92 18.89 -1.29 -8.52
C PHE A 92 18.85 -1.72 -7.05
N ALA A 93 19.81 -1.29 -6.22
CA ALA A 93 19.80 -1.58 -4.79
C ALA A 93 18.56 -0.98 -4.09
N ALA A 94 18.18 0.24 -4.45
CA ALA A 94 16.99 0.91 -3.93
C ALA A 94 15.68 0.18 -4.31
N SER A 95 15.67 -0.59 -5.41
CA SER A 95 14.50 -1.39 -5.82
C SER A 95 14.16 -2.53 -4.85
N PHE A 96 15.08 -2.90 -3.95
CA PHE A 96 14.82 -3.85 -2.87
C PHE A 96 14.25 -3.18 -1.61
N LEU A 97 14.29 -1.86 -1.52
CA LEU A 97 13.71 -1.15 -0.40
C LEU A 97 12.18 -1.14 -0.53
N PRO A 98 11.43 -1.35 0.56
CA PRO A 98 9.97 -1.34 0.56
C PRO A 98 9.41 0.09 0.52
N VAL A 99 9.92 0.94 -0.40
CA VAL A 99 9.50 2.35 -0.53
C VAL A 99 8.01 2.44 -0.86
N ALA A 100 7.50 1.50 -1.65
CA ALA A 100 6.07 1.41 -1.95
C ALA A 100 5.25 1.19 -0.67
N ASP A 101 5.70 0.32 0.25
CA ASP A 101 5.02 0.12 1.54
C ASP A 101 5.05 1.40 2.37
N TRP A 102 6.19 2.09 2.44
CA TRP A 102 6.29 3.34 3.22
C TRP A 102 5.38 4.44 2.68
N VAL A 103 5.33 4.62 1.35
CA VAL A 103 4.45 5.62 0.72
C VAL A 103 2.99 5.24 0.90
N GLU A 104 2.67 3.95 0.77
CA GLU A 104 1.33 3.43 0.98
C GLU A 104 0.88 3.64 2.43
N ASP A 105 1.71 3.30 3.42
CA ASP A 105 1.41 3.44 4.84
C ASP A 105 1.30 4.92 5.25
N ALA A 106 2.09 5.81 4.64
CA ALA A 106 1.99 7.25 4.87
C ALA A 106 0.68 7.84 4.29
N ARG A 107 0.19 7.32 3.17
CA ARG A 107 -1.04 7.81 2.52
C ARG A 107 -2.30 7.16 3.09
N TYR A 108 -2.19 5.90 3.49
CA TYR A 108 -3.26 5.04 3.97
C TYR A 108 -2.80 4.38 5.28
N PRO A 109 -2.77 5.14 6.39
CA PRO A 109 -2.33 4.61 7.67
C PRO A 109 -3.24 3.44 8.07
N ARG A 110 -2.66 2.24 8.11
CA ARG A 110 -3.38 0.99 8.39
C ARG A 110 -3.94 0.91 9.81
N THR A 111 -3.45 1.80 10.68
CA THR A 111 -3.88 1.97 12.07
C THR A 111 -5.08 2.90 12.20
N GLU A 112 -5.61 3.45 11.10
CA GLU A 112 -6.79 4.31 11.16
C GLU A 112 -7.98 3.60 10.50
N MET A 113 -9.09 3.47 11.23
CA MET A 113 -10.31 2.87 10.68
C MET A 113 -10.82 3.65 9.46
N ALA A 114 -10.67 4.98 9.50
CA ALA A 114 -11.04 5.89 8.41
C ALA A 114 -10.28 5.63 7.09
N THR A 115 -9.16 4.91 7.11
CA THR A 115 -8.44 4.49 5.90
C THR A 115 -9.23 3.44 5.11
N TYR A 116 -9.92 2.54 5.81
CA TYR A 116 -10.65 1.44 5.21
C TYR A 116 -12.05 1.85 4.78
N LEU A 117 -12.64 2.83 5.45
CA LEU A 117 -14.01 3.26 5.22
C LEU A 117 -14.05 4.42 4.20
N ASN A 118 -15.02 4.39 3.29
CA ASN A 118 -15.31 5.51 2.42
C ASN A 118 -15.64 6.77 3.26
N ARG A 119 -15.02 7.90 2.89
CA ARG A 119 -15.17 9.19 3.58
C ARG A 119 -16.52 9.83 3.30
N ASP A 120 -17.05 9.61 2.11
CA ASP A 120 -18.33 10.15 1.66
C ASP A 120 -19.32 9.00 1.54
N LEU A 121 -20.34 9.05 2.38
CA LEU A 121 -21.44 8.10 2.33
C LEU A 121 -22.38 8.39 1.16
N THR A 122 -22.45 9.64 0.69
CA THR A 122 -23.52 10.07 -0.20
C THR A 122 -23.43 9.43 -1.58
N GLY A 123 -24.37 8.53 -1.87
CA GLY A 123 -24.59 7.98 -3.21
C GLY A 123 -23.55 6.97 -3.67
N LYS A 124 -22.65 6.53 -2.78
CA LYS A 124 -21.63 5.50 -3.07
C LYS A 124 -21.96 4.15 -2.46
N GLY A 125 -23.07 3.97 -1.75
CA GLY A 125 -23.60 2.67 -1.37
C GLY A 125 -22.71 1.90 -0.39
N PHE A 126 -23.26 1.51 0.74
CA PHE A 126 -22.67 0.43 1.53
C PHE A 126 -23.73 -0.56 1.99
N ASN A 127 -23.26 -1.78 2.25
CA ASN A 127 -24.05 -2.87 2.79
C ASN A 127 -23.25 -3.53 3.92
N LEU A 128 -23.86 -3.59 5.10
CA LEU A 128 -23.37 -4.27 6.28
C LEU A 128 -24.15 -5.56 6.46
N LEU A 129 -23.44 -6.69 6.47
CA LEU A 129 -24.01 -7.99 6.71
C LEU A 129 -23.46 -8.57 8.02
N PHE A 130 -24.34 -8.78 8.99
CA PHE A 130 -23.99 -9.41 10.26
C PHE A 130 -24.35 -10.89 10.28
N GLU A 131 -23.39 -11.68 10.72
CA GLU A 131 -23.51 -13.13 10.83
C GLU A 131 -23.05 -13.60 12.21
N ARG A 132 -23.71 -14.65 12.71
CA ARG A 132 -23.34 -15.36 13.93
C ARG A 132 -23.30 -16.84 13.59
N GLU A 133 -22.16 -17.49 13.84
CA GLU A 133 -21.99 -18.93 13.58
C GLU A 133 -22.39 -19.33 12.14
N GLY A 134 -22.09 -18.46 11.17
CA GLY A 134 -22.42 -18.66 9.75
C GLY A 134 -23.88 -18.39 9.37
N ARG A 135 -24.73 -17.96 10.31
CA ARG A 135 -26.11 -17.55 10.04
C ARG A 135 -26.23 -16.03 10.01
N ARG A 136 -26.80 -15.52 8.92
CA ARG A 136 -27.12 -14.10 8.76
C ARG A 136 -28.26 -13.72 9.69
N PHE A 137 -28.12 -12.63 10.45
CA PHE A 137 -29.17 -12.15 11.34
C PHE A 137 -29.51 -10.68 11.14
N SER A 138 -28.62 -9.89 10.52
CA SER A 138 -28.92 -8.51 10.15
C SER A 138 -28.27 -8.14 8.83
N PHE A 139 -28.98 -7.35 8.04
CA PHE A 139 -28.50 -6.73 6.81
C PHE A 139 -28.94 -5.27 6.87
N LEU A 140 -27.97 -4.35 6.78
CA LEU A 140 -28.19 -2.91 6.84
C LEU A 140 -27.55 -2.25 5.63
N THR A 141 -28.19 -1.23 5.07
CA THR A 141 -27.67 -0.49 3.92
C THR A 141 -27.45 0.98 4.26
N GLU A 142 -26.97 1.76 3.28
CA GLU A 142 -26.87 3.22 3.38
C GLU A 142 -28.24 3.89 3.62
N ASP A 143 -29.33 3.30 3.12
CA ASP A 143 -30.68 3.86 3.27
C ASP A 143 -31.19 3.73 4.71
N ASP A 144 -30.72 2.72 5.44
CA ASP A 144 -31.08 2.46 6.83
C ASP A 144 -30.37 3.45 7.78
N ALA A 145 -31.14 4.15 8.60
CA ALA A 145 -30.59 5.06 9.62
C ALA A 145 -29.67 4.32 10.62
N GLU A 146 -30.02 3.08 10.95
CA GLU A 146 -29.21 2.19 11.80
C GLU A 146 -27.90 1.80 11.11
N GLY A 147 -27.93 1.50 9.81
CA GLY A 147 -26.76 1.21 8.99
C GLY A 147 -25.78 2.38 8.97
N ARG A 148 -26.29 3.60 8.72
CA ARG A 148 -25.48 4.83 8.75
C ARG A 148 -24.86 5.07 10.12
N GLY A 149 -25.63 4.90 11.19
CA GLY A 149 -25.15 5.05 12.55
C GLY A 149 -24.02 4.08 12.89
N ILE A 150 -24.16 2.80 12.53
CA ILE A 150 -23.09 1.81 12.70
C ILE A 150 -21.84 2.20 11.91
N TYR A 151 -22.01 2.60 10.65
CA TYR A 151 -20.91 2.96 9.78
C TYR A 151 -20.13 4.18 10.31
N GLU A 152 -20.83 5.23 10.74
CA GLU A 152 -20.22 6.41 11.35
C GLU A 152 -19.52 6.07 12.67
N ALA A 153 -20.16 5.25 13.51
CA ALA A 153 -19.59 4.82 14.77
C ALA A 153 -18.34 3.93 14.58
N LEU A 154 -18.28 3.14 13.50
CA LEU A 154 -17.09 2.40 13.12
C LEU A 154 -15.91 3.33 12.82
N ARG A 155 -16.12 4.44 12.09
CA ARG A 155 -15.07 5.43 11.78
C ARG A 155 -14.38 5.99 13.02
N GLN A 156 -15.10 6.07 14.13
CA GLN A 156 -14.60 6.57 15.42
C GLN A 156 -13.81 5.51 16.23
N SER A 157 -13.71 4.27 15.72
CA SER A 157 -12.98 3.20 16.41
C SER A 157 -11.48 3.44 16.37
N ALA A 158 -10.82 3.22 17.50
CA ALA A 158 -9.40 3.49 17.67
C ALA A 158 -8.58 2.20 17.56
N TYR A 159 -7.45 2.26 16.84
CA TYR A 159 -6.53 1.13 16.76
C TYR A 159 -5.91 0.84 18.12
N VAL A 160 -5.70 -0.45 18.37
CA VAL A 160 -5.07 -0.95 19.59
C VAL A 160 -3.86 -1.78 19.20
N GLU A 161 -2.68 -1.27 19.54
CA GLU A 161 -1.39 -1.94 19.37
C GLU A 161 -1.22 -2.94 20.52
N GLU A 162 -1.84 -4.12 20.46
CA GLU A 162 -1.77 -5.06 21.58
C GLU A 162 -1.74 -6.54 21.15
N ASN A 163 -0.92 -7.33 21.87
CA ASN A 163 -0.51 -8.69 21.56
C ASN A 163 -1.68 -9.70 21.49
N ASP A 164 -1.62 -10.52 20.43
CA ASP A 164 -2.68 -11.24 19.73
C ASP A 164 -3.44 -12.38 20.45
N ASP A 165 -3.09 -12.83 21.66
CA ASP A 165 -3.44 -14.23 22.00
C ASP A 165 -4.75 -14.49 22.76
N GLN A 166 -5.38 -13.48 23.37
CA GLN A 166 -6.54 -13.70 24.24
C GLN A 166 -7.86 -13.12 23.74
N ARG A 167 -7.86 -12.03 22.97
CA ARG A 167 -9.11 -11.34 22.58
C ARG A 167 -9.76 -11.88 21.31
N GLY A 168 -9.01 -12.57 20.44
CA GLY A 168 -9.58 -13.25 19.27
C GLY A 168 -10.54 -14.40 19.62
N ARG A 169 -10.46 -14.94 20.85
CA ARG A 169 -11.24 -16.11 21.27
C ARG A 169 -12.71 -15.83 21.61
N ASP A 170 -13.08 -14.57 21.89
CA ASP A 170 -14.48 -14.20 22.17
C ASP A 170 -15.15 -13.47 21.00
N THR A 171 -14.59 -13.62 19.79
CA THR A 171 -15.24 -13.15 18.57
C THR A 171 -16.37 -14.10 18.18
N ARG A 172 -17.61 -13.73 18.51
CA ARG A 172 -18.83 -14.53 18.22
C ARG A 172 -19.55 -14.09 16.95
N TYR A 173 -19.30 -12.86 16.53
CA TYR A 173 -20.01 -12.23 15.44
C TYR A 173 -19.04 -11.87 14.32
N SER A 174 -19.49 -12.01 13.08
CA SER A 174 -18.80 -11.47 11.91
C SER A 174 -19.65 -10.41 11.25
N MET A 175 -19.00 -9.35 10.79
CA MET A 175 -19.61 -8.24 10.07
C MET A 175 -18.87 -8.05 8.76
N ASN A 176 -19.53 -8.33 7.66
CA ASN A 176 -18.99 -8.11 6.32
C ASN A 176 -19.50 -6.77 5.82
N LEU A 177 -18.58 -5.85 5.52
CA LEU A 177 -18.89 -4.56 4.92
C LEU A 177 -18.55 -4.60 3.44
N HIS A 178 -19.55 -4.35 2.60
CA HIS A 178 -19.37 -4.04 1.19
C HIS A 178 -19.62 -2.55 0.98
N GLN A 179 -18.76 -1.87 0.24
CA GLN A 179 -18.89 -0.44 -0.02
C GLN A 179 -18.38 -0.16 -1.44
N ASP A 180 -19.06 0.70 -2.19
CA ASP A 180 -18.46 1.17 -3.43
C ASP A 180 -17.46 2.29 -3.14
N HIS A 181 -16.32 2.19 -3.79
CA HIS A 181 -15.19 3.09 -3.65
C HIS A 181 -14.93 3.80 -4.97
N GLU A 182 -14.28 4.95 -4.91
CA GLU A 182 -13.73 5.57 -6.12
C GLU A 182 -12.70 4.63 -6.77
N GLU A 183 -12.50 4.81 -8.08
CA GLU A 183 -11.47 4.09 -8.84
C GLU A 183 -10.12 4.18 -8.09
N GLY A 184 -9.49 3.02 -7.88
CA GLY A 184 -8.20 2.92 -7.16
C GLY A 184 -8.29 2.43 -5.71
N MET A 185 -9.48 2.43 -5.09
CA MET A 185 -9.71 1.94 -3.71
C MET A 185 -10.47 0.61 -3.65
N GLU A 186 -10.57 -0.11 -4.78
CA GLU A 186 -11.21 -1.44 -4.93
C GLU A 186 -10.78 -2.46 -3.87
N ARG A 187 -9.55 -2.37 -3.37
CA ARG A 187 -9.04 -3.26 -2.31
C ARG A 187 -9.81 -3.15 -0.98
N PHE A 188 -10.48 -2.03 -0.74
CA PHE A 188 -11.31 -1.80 0.44
C PHE A 188 -12.79 -2.04 0.18
N ARG A 189 -13.17 -2.48 -1.03
CA ARG A 189 -14.56 -2.74 -1.40
C ARG A 189 -15.24 -3.77 -0.51
N ARG A 190 -14.46 -4.73 0.02
CA ARG A 190 -14.94 -5.76 0.93
C ARG A 190 -14.05 -5.82 2.16
N LEU A 191 -14.65 -5.65 3.33
CA LEU A 191 -13.97 -5.70 4.61
C LEU A 191 -14.67 -6.71 5.51
N ASP A 192 -13.91 -7.66 6.03
CA ASP A 192 -14.41 -8.70 6.91
C ASP A 192 -13.96 -8.42 8.33
N PHE A 193 -14.90 -8.05 9.19
CA PHE A 193 -14.68 -7.78 10.60
C PHE A 193 -15.15 -8.96 11.45
N ARG A 194 -14.44 -9.25 12.53
CA ARG A 194 -14.97 -10.04 13.64
C ARG A 194 -15.17 -9.17 14.86
N VAL A 195 -16.34 -9.28 15.47
CA VAL A 195 -16.80 -8.43 16.57
C VAL A 195 -16.92 -9.28 17.82
N SER A 196 -16.42 -8.77 18.95
CA SER A 196 -16.56 -9.42 20.26
C SER A 196 -18.02 -9.50 20.70
N ALA A 197 -18.33 -10.39 21.64
CA ALA A 197 -19.71 -10.61 22.07
C ALA A 197 -20.38 -9.34 22.68
N ASP A 198 -19.58 -8.54 23.38
CA ASP A 198 -19.96 -7.25 23.96
C ASP A 198 -19.86 -6.08 22.95
N GLY A 199 -19.29 -6.32 21.77
CA GLY A 199 -19.07 -5.30 20.75
C GLY A 199 -17.97 -4.32 21.08
N SER A 200 -17.15 -4.54 22.10
CA SER A 200 -16.10 -3.60 22.55
C SER A 200 -14.83 -3.63 21.69
N TYR A 201 -14.60 -4.72 20.95
CA TYR A 201 -13.48 -4.87 20.05
C TYR A 201 -13.93 -5.40 18.69
N LEU A 202 -13.24 -4.94 17.67
CA LEU A 202 -13.37 -5.42 16.30
C LEU A 202 -12.00 -5.80 15.76
N THR A 203 -11.93 -6.89 15.01
CA THR A 203 -10.73 -7.34 14.32
C THR A 203 -10.98 -7.34 12.83
N LEU A 204 -10.16 -6.63 12.07
CA LEU A 204 -10.20 -6.57 10.62
C LEU A 204 -9.10 -7.45 10.05
N ARG A 205 -9.45 -8.40 9.19
CA ARG A 205 -8.47 -9.19 8.44
C ARG A 205 -8.22 -8.54 7.08
N TYR A 206 -7.01 -8.01 6.86
CA TYR A 206 -6.65 -7.34 5.61
C TYR A 206 -5.21 -7.67 5.20
N GLU A 207 -5.00 -8.08 3.94
CA GLU A 207 -3.69 -8.46 3.37
C GLU A 207 -2.84 -9.38 4.27
N GLN A 208 -3.44 -10.47 4.76
CA GLN A 208 -2.81 -11.46 5.66
C GLN A 208 -2.44 -10.94 7.06
N ARG A 209 -2.75 -9.67 7.37
CA ARG A 209 -2.59 -9.10 8.71
C ARG A 209 -3.94 -8.98 9.40
N LEU A 210 -3.89 -9.02 10.72
CA LEU A 210 -5.04 -8.80 11.59
C LEU A 210 -4.84 -7.48 12.31
N TYR A 211 -5.83 -6.60 12.23
CA TYR A 211 -5.82 -5.29 12.85
C TYR A 211 -6.91 -5.25 13.91
N ALA A 212 -6.56 -4.91 15.15
CA ALA A 212 -7.51 -4.79 16.24
C ALA A 212 -7.86 -3.32 16.47
N PHE A 213 -9.15 -3.06 16.67
CA PHE A 213 -9.63 -1.74 17.03
C PHE A 213 -10.58 -1.86 18.23
N ARG A 214 -10.45 -0.92 19.16
CA ARG A 214 -11.45 -0.68 20.19
C ARG A 214 -12.58 0.10 19.55
N THR A 215 -13.78 -0.44 19.65
CA THR A 215 -14.97 0.19 19.07
C THR A 215 -15.33 1.45 19.86
N SER A 216 -16.00 2.40 19.19
CA SER A 216 -16.58 3.55 19.88
C SER A 216 -17.72 3.12 20.82
N PRO A 217 -18.02 3.87 21.89
CA PRO A 217 -19.18 3.59 22.76
C PRO A 217 -20.51 3.60 21.98
N GLU A 218 -20.61 4.44 20.95
CA GLU A 218 -21.78 4.49 20.09
C GLU A 218 -21.96 3.21 19.28
N PHE A 219 -20.87 2.67 18.72
CA PHE A 219 -20.90 1.40 18.01
C PHE A 219 -21.36 0.28 18.94
N GLN A 220 -20.81 0.21 20.17
CA GLN A 220 -21.21 -0.79 21.16
C GLN A 220 -22.71 -0.74 21.44
N ARG A 221 -23.25 0.46 21.66
CA ARG A 221 -24.68 0.66 21.92
C ARG A 221 -25.54 0.19 20.77
N LEU A 222 -25.25 0.64 19.54
CA LEU A 222 -26.00 0.30 18.34
C LEU A 222 -25.89 -1.21 18.02
N PHE A 223 -24.69 -1.77 18.11
CA PHE A 223 -24.46 -3.19 17.89
C PHE A 223 -25.25 -4.06 18.88
N GLN A 224 -25.22 -3.72 20.17
CA GLN A 224 -25.98 -4.46 21.18
C GLN A 224 -27.50 -4.34 20.98
N GLN A 225 -27.97 -3.20 20.47
CA GLN A 225 -29.37 -3.03 20.10
C GLN A 225 -29.75 -4.00 18.96
N ILE A 226 -28.99 -4.03 17.87
CA ILE A 226 -29.20 -4.96 16.74
C ILE A 226 -29.21 -6.41 17.22
N VAL A 227 -28.25 -6.78 18.06
CA VAL A 227 -28.11 -8.14 18.59
C VAL A 227 -29.30 -8.53 19.46
N ARG A 228 -29.84 -7.61 20.28
CA ARG A 228 -30.99 -7.90 21.16
C ARG A 228 -32.30 -7.98 20.40
N GLU A 229 -32.50 -7.13 19.40
CA GLU A 229 -33.76 -7.06 18.64
C GLU A 229 -33.91 -8.22 17.64
N ARG A 230 -32.79 -8.83 17.23
CA ARG A 230 -32.76 -9.83 16.15
C ARG A 230 -32.29 -11.22 16.59
N GLN A 231 -32.24 -11.47 17.91
CA GLN A 231 -32.06 -12.80 18.52
C GLN A 231 -33.41 -13.45 18.81
#